data_AF-A0A7J7P6B8-F1
#
_entry.id   AF-A0A7J7P6B8-F1
#
_cell.length_a   1.000
_cell.length_b   1.000
_cell.length_c   1.000
_cell.angle_alpha   90.00
_cell.angle_beta   90.00
_cell.angle_gamma   90.00
#
_symmetry.space_group_name_H-M   'P 1'
#
loop_
_entity.id
_entity.type
_entity.pdbx_description
1 polymer ?
#
loop_
_entity_poly.entity_id
_entity_poly.type
_entity_poly.pdbx_seq_one_letter_code
_entity_poly.pdbx_strand_id
1 'polypeptide(L)'
;MFGQIQRDPKIWDNAEKFIPERFTNKMEIKTPDHTFIPFGTRKRSCPGISFGITILELFLANLLFYFDWKLPGDLKKLDMTEWHRLAFKMKAPLELILISHSA
;
A
#
# COMPACT_ATOMS: atom_id res chain seq x y z
N MET A 1 -17.64 -3.09 3.17
CA MET A 1 -16.66 -2.02 3.49
C MET A 1 -15.58 -2.03 2.41
N PHE A 2 -15.14 -0.88 1.86
CA PHE A 2 -14.31 -0.81 0.64
C PHE A 2 -13.05 -1.71 0.63
N GLY A 3 -12.45 -1.98 1.79
CA GLY A 3 -11.32 -2.92 1.91
C GLY A 3 -11.64 -4.36 1.50
N GLN A 4 -12.91 -4.79 1.58
CA GLN A 4 -13.33 -6.14 1.18
C GLN A 4 -13.26 -6.34 -0.33
N ILE A 5 -13.49 -5.30 -1.14
CA ILE A 5 -13.39 -5.37 -2.60
C ILE A 5 -11.92 -5.55 -3.03
N GLN A 6 -10.99 -4.92 -2.30
CA GLN A 6 -9.54 -5.03 -2.57
C GLN A 6 -8.95 -6.39 -2.15
N ARG A 7 -9.69 -7.17 -1.36
CA ARG A 7 -9.29 -8.51 -0.91
C ARG A 7 -10.24 -9.62 -1.40
N ASP A 8 -11.15 -9.30 -2.32
CA ASP A 8 -12.09 -10.29 -2.85
C ASP A 8 -11.36 -11.23 -3.82
N PRO A 9 -11.27 -12.55 -3.53
CA PRO A 9 -10.62 -13.51 -4.42
C PRO A 9 -11.35 -13.70 -5.75
N LYS A 10 -12.60 -13.25 -5.89
CA LYS A 10 -13.33 -13.24 -7.17
C LYS A 10 -12.89 -12.11 -8.09
N ILE A 11 -12.28 -11.06 -7.53
CA ILE A 11 -11.83 -9.86 -8.25
C ILE A 11 -10.32 -9.89 -8.45
N TRP A 12 -9.59 -10.34 -7.43
CA TRP A 12 -8.13 -10.39 -7.41
C TRP A 12 -7.66 -11.83 -7.20
N ASP A 13 -6.93 -12.40 -8.15
CA ASP A 13 -6.23 -13.68 -7.94
C ASP A 13 -5.35 -13.56 -6.69
N ASN A 14 -5.13 -14.59 -5.86
CA ASN A 14 -4.27 -14.45 -4.66
C ASN A 14 -4.48 -13.13 -3.86
N ALA A 15 -5.73 -12.72 -3.61
CA ALA A 15 -6.08 -11.37 -3.12
C ALA A 15 -5.39 -10.94 -1.80
N GLU A 16 -4.96 -11.90 -0.98
CA GLU A 16 -4.26 -11.66 0.29
C GLU A 16 -2.73 -11.51 0.13
N LYS A 17 -2.19 -11.70 -1.08
CA LYS A 17 -0.75 -11.58 -1.34
C LYS A 17 -0.40 -10.18 -1.86
N PHE A 18 0.69 -9.62 -1.32
CA PHE A 18 1.28 -8.38 -1.83
C PHE A 18 2.01 -8.64 -3.15
N ILE A 19 1.45 -8.17 -4.27
CA ILE A 19 1.98 -8.39 -5.63
C ILE A 19 1.91 -7.05 -6.39
N PRO A 20 2.97 -6.22 -6.32
CA PRO A 20 3.02 -4.90 -6.97
C PRO A 20 2.83 -4.95 -8.50
N GLU A 21 3.32 -6.02 -9.14
CA GLU A 21 3.38 -6.16 -10.60
C GLU A 21 2.00 -6.13 -11.27
N ARG A 22 0.93 -6.38 -10.49
CA ARG A 22 -0.47 -6.28 -10.93
C ARG A 22 -0.87 -4.90 -11.43
N PHE A 23 -0.13 -3.88 -10.99
CA PHE A 23 -0.41 -2.48 -11.28
C PHE A 23 0.56 -1.89 -12.30
N THR A 24 1.64 -2.59 -12.67
CA THR A 24 2.71 -2.06 -13.54
C THR A 24 2.29 -1.90 -15.01
N ASN A 25 1.43 -2.77 -15.52
CA ASN A 25 0.95 -2.71 -16.92
C ASN A 25 -0.38 -1.97 -17.09
N LYS A 26 -0.99 -1.49 -16.00
CA LYS A 26 -2.21 -0.69 -16.04
C LYS A 26 -1.80 0.79 -15.92
N MET A 27 -1.16 1.32 -16.98
CA MET A 27 -0.71 2.72 -17.08
C MET A 27 -1.81 3.77 -16.91
N GLU A 28 -3.06 3.33 -16.83
CA GLU A 28 -4.10 4.14 -16.24
C GLU A 28 -4.62 3.38 -15.02
N ILE A 29 -4.69 4.06 -13.87
CA ILE A 29 -5.65 3.73 -12.82
C ILE A 29 -7.09 4.01 -13.34
N LYS A 30 -7.36 3.82 -14.64
CA LYS A 30 -8.66 3.44 -15.15
C LYS A 30 -8.74 1.94 -14.97
N THR A 31 -9.09 1.56 -13.75
CA THR A 31 -9.48 0.19 -13.50
C THR A 31 -10.54 -0.20 -14.53
N PRO A 32 -10.39 -1.34 -15.21
CA PRO A 32 -11.55 -2.03 -15.72
C PRO A 32 -12.47 -2.22 -14.49
N ASP A 33 -13.63 -1.57 -14.52
CA ASP A 33 -14.79 -1.92 -13.71
C ASP A 33 -14.74 -1.66 -12.19
N HIS A 34 -14.35 -0.46 -11.74
CA HIS A 34 -14.60 -0.02 -10.35
C HIS A 34 -13.97 -0.89 -9.24
N THR A 35 -13.01 -1.75 -9.60
CA THR A 35 -12.43 -2.76 -8.71
C THR A 35 -11.34 -2.22 -7.79
N PHE A 36 -10.68 -1.11 -8.16
CA PHE A 36 -9.65 -0.42 -7.37
C PHE A 36 -10.09 1.01 -7.06
N ILE A 37 -10.56 1.24 -5.85
CA ILE A 37 -11.16 2.53 -5.42
C ILE A 37 -10.68 2.95 -4.01
N PRO A 38 -9.35 3.03 -3.76
CA PRO A 38 -8.82 3.35 -2.43
C PRO A 38 -9.23 4.76 -1.94
N PHE A 39 -9.54 5.66 -2.87
CA PHE A 39 -9.99 7.02 -2.60
C PHE A 39 -11.49 7.24 -2.85
N GLY A 40 -12.27 6.15 -2.96
CA GLY A 40 -13.67 6.23 -3.36
C GLY A 40 -13.84 6.59 -4.84
N THR A 41 -15.08 6.94 -5.23
CA THR A 41 -15.43 7.23 -6.63
C THR A 41 -16.56 8.26 -6.71
N ARG A 42 -16.72 8.87 -7.90
CA ARG A 42 -17.79 9.84 -8.21
C ARG A 42 -17.81 11.06 -7.25
N LYS A 43 -18.99 11.59 -6.95
CA LYS A 43 -19.22 12.86 -6.21
C LYS A 43 -18.67 12.91 -4.78
N ARG A 44 -18.25 11.77 -4.23
CA ARG A 44 -17.68 11.65 -2.87
C ARG A 44 -16.28 11.03 -2.90
N SER A 45 -15.60 11.07 -4.05
CA SER A 45 -14.18 10.73 -4.12
C SER A 45 -13.37 11.65 -3.21
N CYS A 46 -12.31 11.13 -2.61
CA CYS A 46 -11.43 11.89 -1.75
C CYS A 46 -10.89 13.11 -2.52
N PRO A 47 -11.08 14.35 -2.03
CA PRO A 47 -10.53 15.53 -2.71
C PRO A 47 -9.01 15.58 -2.65
N GLY A 48 -8.38 14.79 -1.76
CA GLY A 48 -6.94 14.72 -1.57
C GLY A 48 -6.20 13.65 -2.39
N ILE A 49 -6.79 13.10 -3.46
CA ILE A 49 -6.15 12.04 -4.28
C ILE A 49 -4.77 12.47 -4.76
N SER A 50 -4.69 13.59 -5.49
CA SER A 50 -3.44 14.06 -6.07
C SER A 50 -2.40 14.35 -4.99
N PHE A 51 -2.83 15.01 -3.90
CA PHE A 51 -1.96 15.30 -2.77
C PHE A 51 -1.40 14.04 -2.11
N GLY A 52 -2.25 13.05 -1.84
CA GLY A 52 -1.86 11.79 -1.22
C GLY A 52 -0.88 10.99 -2.07
N ILE A 53 -1.10 10.93 -3.39
CA ILE A 53 -0.19 10.26 -4.33
C ILE A 53 1.16 10.99 -4.35
N THR A 54 1.16 12.31 -4.56
CA THR A 54 2.41 13.09 -4.63
C THR A 54 3.23 12.99 -3.35
N ILE A 55 2.60 13.07 -2.17
CA ILE A 55 3.32 12.90 -0.90
C ILE A 55 3.86 11.49 -0.74
N LEU A 56 3.08 10.46 -1.09
CA LEU A 56 3.53 9.08 -1.00
C LEU A 56 4.76 8.84 -1.89
N GLU A 57 4.73 9.31 -3.13
CA GLU A 57 5.85 9.20 -4.07
C GLU A 57 7.09 9.92 -3.55
N LEU A 58 6.94 11.17 -3.10
CA LEU A 58 8.06 11.94 -2.55
C LEU A 58 8.64 11.30 -1.28
N PHE A 59 7.79 10.81 -0.40
CA PHE A 59 8.21 10.16 0.83
C PHE A 59 8.98 8.87 0.53
N LEU A 60 8.42 8.00 -0.31
CA LEU A 60 9.07 6.75 -0.72
C LEU A 60 10.40 7.01 -1.45
N ALA A 61 10.44 7.98 -2.36
CA ALA A 61 11.65 8.34 -3.07
C ALA A 61 12.77 8.77 -2.11
N ASN A 62 12.47 9.63 -1.13
CA ASN A 62 13.46 10.03 -0.13
C ASN A 62 13.92 8.86 0.75
N LEU A 63 12.99 8.02 1.20
CA LEU A 63 13.29 6.85 2.02
C LEU A 63 14.21 5.86 1.31
N LEU A 64 13.97 5.60 0.02
CA LEU A 64 14.78 4.70 -0.80
C LEU A 64 16.09 5.32 -1.28
N PHE A 65 16.14 6.65 -1.42
CA PHE A 65 17.35 7.35 -1.81
C PHE A 65 18.40 7.35 -0.70
N TYR A 66 17.98 7.65 0.53
CA TYR A 66 18.89 7.84 1.67
C TYR A 66 19.20 6.57 2.46
N PHE A 67 18.33 5.56 2.43
CA PHE A 67 18.46 4.40 3.31
C PHE A 67 18.24 3.07 2.60
N ASP A 68 19.11 2.13 2.93
CA ASP A 68 18.85 0.71 2.82
C ASP A 68 18.09 0.21 4.06
N TRP A 69 17.26 -0.81 3.87
CA TRP A 69 16.32 -1.28 4.87
C TRP A 69 16.59 -2.75 5.20
N LYS A 70 16.78 -3.05 6.48
CA LYS A 70 16.96 -4.41 6.97
C LYS A 70 15.98 -4.72 8.09
N LEU A 71 15.40 -5.91 8.06
CA LEU A 71 14.60 -6.41 9.18
C LEU A 71 15.50 -6.88 10.32
N PRO A 72 15.17 -6.57 11.58
CA PRO A 72 15.89 -7.09 12.74
C PRO A 72 15.70 -8.60 12.93
N GLY A 73 14.73 -9.21 12.24
CA GLY A 73 14.41 -10.64 12.32
C GLY A 73 14.01 -11.25 10.99
N ASP A 74 13.41 -12.45 11.06
CA ASP A 74 12.96 -13.20 9.89
C ASP A 74 11.64 -12.62 9.34
N LEU A 75 11.58 -12.41 8.02
CA LEU A 75 10.39 -12.02 7.26
C LEU A 75 9.18 -12.90 7.59
N LYS A 76 9.38 -14.20 7.81
CA LYS A 76 8.28 -15.14 8.10
C LYS A 76 7.59 -14.89 9.43
N LYS A 77 8.21 -14.12 10.33
CA LYS A 77 7.67 -13.78 11.66
C LYS A 77 7.02 -12.40 11.70
N LEU A 78 6.95 -11.70 10.57
CA LEU A 78 6.35 -10.37 10.52
C LEU A 78 4.83 -10.45 10.66
N ASP A 79 4.29 -9.80 11.69
CA ASP A 79 2.85 -9.69 11.89
C ASP A 79 2.26 -8.57 11.02
N MET A 80 1.51 -8.96 9.99
CA MET A 80 0.81 -8.05 9.08
C MET A 80 -0.69 -7.91 9.44
N THR A 81 -1.11 -8.34 10.63
CA THR A 81 -2.51 -8.20 11.04
C THR A 81 -2.89 -6.75 11.32
N GLU A 82 -4.17 -6.41 11.10
CA GLU A 82 -4.67 -5.04 11.20
C GLU A 82 -5.83 -4.92 12.21
N TRP A 83 -5.98 -3.73 12.79
CA TRP A 83 -7.18 -3.29 13.48
C TRP A 83 -8.13 -2.62 12.49
N HIS A 84 -9.36 -3.12 12.45
CA HIS A 84 -10.46 -2.53 11.67
C HIS A 84 -11.31 -1.67 12.60
N ARG A 85 -10.91 -0.41 12.79
CA ARG A 85 -11.71 0.59 13.53
C ARG A 85 -12.21 1.66 12.55
N LEU A 86 -11.94 2.94 12.82
CA LEU A 86 -12.24 4.05 11.92
C LEU A 86 -11.30 4.09 10.70
N ALA A 87 -10.05 3.68 10.89
CA ALA A 87 -9.05 3.48 9.84
C ALA A 87 -8.37 2.12 10.05
N PHE A 88 -7.83 1.57 8.95
CA PHE A 88 -6.95 0.41 9.03
C PHE A 88 -5.63 0.82 9.69
N LYS A 89 -5.19 0.06 10.69
CA LYS A 89 -3.91 0.26 11.37
C LYS A 89 -3.28 -1.09 11.64
N MET A 90 -1.97 -1.25 11.42
CA MET A 90 -1.27 -2.48 11.81
C MET A 90 -1.39 -2.72 13.33
N LYS A 91 -1.58 -3.97 13.75
CA LYS A 91 -1.68 -4.34 15.17
C LYS A 91 -0.33 -4.21 15.87
N ALA A 92 0.73 -4.66 15.22
CA ALA A 92 2.10 -4.52 15.66
C ALA A 92 2.81 -3.40 14.86
N PRO A 93 3.72 -2.64 15.50
CA PRO A 93 4.59 -1.74 14.77
C PRO A 93 5.56 -2.53 13.88
N LEU A 94 5.89 -1.97 12.72
CA LEU A 94 6.94 -2.52 11.85
C LEU A 94 8.29 -1.95 12.30
N GLU A 95 9.16 -2.82 12.79
CA GLU A 95 10.51 -2.46 13.22
C GLU A 95 11.51 -2.71 12.08
N LEU A 96 12.30 -1.68 11.75
CA LEU A 96 13.26 -1.70 10.66
C LEU A 96 14.58 -1.06 11.11
N ILE A 97 15.69 -1.63 10.65
CA ILE A 97 17.02 -1.06 10.79
C ILE A 97 17.30 -0.27 9.52
N LEU A 98 17.49 1.03 9.66
CA LEU A 98 17.90 1.92 8.58
C LEU A 98 19.41 1.93 8.48
N ILE A 99 19.93 1.64 7.29
CA ILE A 99 21.34 1.71 6.97
C ILE A 99 21.49 2.89 6.02
N SER A 100 22.17 3.96 6.45
CA SER A 100 22.39 5.12 5.59
C SER A 100 23.23 4.71 4.38
N HIS A 101 22.77 5.05 3.19
CA HIS A 101 23.64 5.05 2.02
C HIS A 101 24.76 6.07 2.26
N SER A 102 26.00 5.59 2.39
CA SER A 102 27.15 6.45 2.13
C SER A 102 27.17 6.66 0.63
N ALA A 103 26.90 7.88 0.18
CA ALA A 103 27.42 8.32 -1.10
C ALA A 103 28.96 8.24 -1.09
#